data_AF-A0A227J8R1-F1
#
_entry.id   AF-A0A227J8R1-F1
#
_cell.length_a   1.000
_cell.length_b   1.000
_cell.length_c   1.000
_cell.angle_alpha   90.00
_cell.angle_beta   90.00
_cell.angle_gamma   90.00
#
_symmetry.space_group_name_H-M   'P 1'
#
loop_
_entity.id
_entity.type
_entity.pdbx_description
1 polymer ?
#
loop_
_entity_poly.entity_id
_entity_poly.type
_entity_poly.pdbx_seq_one_letter_code
_entity_poly.pdbx_strand_id
1 'polypeptide(L)'
;DAMPGRECERRYRDLLQSAVDANMNMIRVWGGGQYESETFYKLCDELGLLVWQDMMFACSLYPSNDEFLKDVEEELRFQIPRLKAHPSIALWCGDNEVIGAIGWYDESKHNKVKYTVNYDRLNRMIE
;
A
#
# COMPACT_ATOMS: atom_id res chain seq x y z
N ASP A 1 -9.18 -7.63 6.54
CA ASP A 1 -9.60 -8.52 7.68
C ASP A 1 -8.44 -9.46 8.02
N ALA A 2 -8.40 -10.15 9.16
CA ALA A 2 -7.39 -11.20 9.39
C ALA A 2 -7.61 -12.42 8.47
N MET A 3 -8.82 -12.57 7.93
CA MET A 3 -9.19 -13.58 6.93
C MET A 3 -9.78 -12.91 5.68
N PRO A 4 -8.96 -12.56 4.67
CA PRO A 4 -9.42 -11.88 3.45
C PRO A 4 -10.55 -12.61 2.72
N GLY A 5 -10.61 -13.95 2.80
CA GLY A 5 -11.68 -14.75 2.20
C GLY A 5 -13.08 -14.53 2.79
N ARG A 6 -13.22 -13.77 3.89
CA ARG A 6 -14.51 -13.36 4.45
C ARG A 6 -14.97 -11.97 4.01
N GLU A 7 -14.16 -11.29 3.20
CA GLU A 7 -14.51 -9.99 2.67
C GLU A 7 -15.61 -10.16 1.62
N CYS A 8 -16.65 -9.34 1.73
CA CYS A 8 -17.79 -9.36 0.84
C CYS A 8 -18.27 -7.94 0.57
N GLU A 9 -18.95 -7.75 -0.56
CA GLU A 9 -19.42 -6.44 -1.01
C GLU A 9 -20.24 -5.72 0.06
N ARG A 10 -21.19 -6.43 0.69
CA ARG A 10 -22.03 -5.84 1.75
C ARG A 10 -21.18 -5.23 2.85
N ARG A 11 -20.17 -5.95 3.34
CA ARG A 11 -19.32 -5.46 4.42
C ARG A 11 -18.48 -4.26 3.98
N TYR A 12 -17.93 -4.29 2.77
CA TYR A 12 -17.22 -3.13 2.24
C TYR A 12 -18.13 -1.91 2.13
N ARG A 13 -19.33 -2.08 1.57
CA ARG A 13 -20.30 -0.99 1.43
C ARG A 13 -20.71 -0.43 2.79
N ASP A 14 -21.03 -1.28 3.77
CA ASP A 14 -21.42 -0.84 5.11
C ASP A 14 -20.31 0.01 5.77
N LEU A 15 -19.04 -0.42 5.64
CA LEU A 15 -17.89 0.30 6.21
C LEU A 15 -17.57 1.60 5.46
N LEU A 16 -17.58 1.57 4.12
CA LEU A 16 -17.32 2.77 3.31
C LEU A 16 -18.45 3.79 3.44
N GLN A 17 -19.71 3.34 3.50
CA GLN A 17 -20.84 4.23 3.79
C GLN A 17 -20.70 4.87 5.17
N SER A 18 -20.23 4.13 6.17
CA SER A 18 -19.95 4.71 7.49
C SER A 18 -18.92 5.84 7.42
N ALA A 19 -17.93 5.76 6.52
CA ALA A 19 -16.98 6.85 6.30
C ALA A 19 -17.64 8.06 5.63
N VAL A 20 -18.50 7.84 4.63
CA VAL A 20 -19.29 8.91 3.98
C VAL A 20 -20.21 9.60 5.00
N ASP A 21 -20.93 8.82 5.81
CA ASP A 21 -21.83 9.34 6.85
C ASP A 21 -21.08 10.13 7.93
N ALA A 22 -19.80 9.81 8.14
CA ALA A 22 -18.87 10.56 8.98
C ALA A 22 -18.25 11.79 8.29
N ASN A 23 -18.68 12.13 7.07
CA ASN A 23 -18.16 13.21 6.23
C ASN A 23 -16.67 13.06 5.87
N MET A 24 -16.15 11.83 5.82
CA MET A 24 -14.83 11.56 5.26
C MET A 24 -14.88 11.57 3.74
N ASN A 25 -13.77 11.95 3.11
CA ASN A 25 -13.64 12.00 1.65
C ASN A 25 -12.43 11.21 1.10
N MET A 26 -11.65 10.58 1.98
CA MET A 26 -10.47 9.82 1.59
C MET A 26 -10.22 8.65 2.54
N ILE A 27 -9.85 7.51 1.97
CA ILE A 27 -9.37 6.33 2.67
C ILE A 27 -7.92 6.08 2.26
N ARG A 28 -7.03 5.90 3.24
CA ARG A 28 -5.68 5.42 2.98
C ARG A 28 -5.64 3.90 3.12
N VAL A 29 -5.34 3.20 2.03
CA VAL A 29 -5.05 1.76 2.06
C VAL A 29 -3.60 1.61 2.50
N TRP A 30 -3.41 1.34 3.79
CA TRP A 30 -2.11 1.30 4.45
C TRP A 30 -1.25 0.12 3.99
N GLY A 31 0.04 0.39 3.74
CA GLY A 31 0.98 -0.55 3.11
C GLY A 31 1.36 -1.81 3.88
N GLY A 32 0.92 -2.01 5.13
CA GLY A 32 1.08 -3.31 5.81
C GLY A 32 -0.18 -4.16 5.80
N GLY A 33 -1.21 -3.72 5.06
CA GLY A 33 -2.40 -4.49 4.76
C GLY A 33 -2.21 -5.32 3.49
N GLN A 34 -3.15 -5.20 2.57
CA GLN A 34 -3.12 -5.83 1.26
C GLN A 34 -3.65 -4.85 0.20
N TYR A 35 -3.34 -5.10 -1.07
CA TYR A 35 -4.13 -4.51 -2.15
C TYR A 35 -5.54 -5.06 -2.07
N GLU A 36 -6.54 -4.19 -1.96
CA GLU A 36 -7.90 -4.64 -1.71
C GLU A 36 -8.53 -5.29 -2.96
N SER A 37 -9.68 -5.91 -2.75
CA SER A 37 -10.48 -6.47 -3.84
C SER A 37 -10.96 -5.39 -4.80
N GLU A 38 -11.22 -5.76 -6.06
CA GLU A 38 -11.84 -4.87 -7.05
C GLU A 38 -13.12 -4.19 -6.54
N THR A 39 -13.90 -4.92 -5.74
CA THR A 39 -15.15 -4.44 -5.14
C THR A 39 -14.93 -3.23 -4.26
N PHE A 40 -13.84 -3.19 -3.49
CA PHE A 40 -13.52 -2.04 -2.64
C PHE A 40 -13.33 -0.75 -3.48
N TYR A 41 -12.51 -0.82 -4.53
CA TYR A 41 -12.20 0.35 -5.35
C TYR A 41 -13.42 0.83 -6.15
N LYS A 42 -14.24 -0.10 -6.68
CA LYS A 42 -15.51 0.24 -7.34
C LYS A 42 -16.48 0.95 -6.40
N LEU A 43 -16.56 0.51 -5.15
CA LEU A 43 -17.40 1.17 -4.15
C LEU A 43 -16.85 2.55 -3.78
N CYS A 44 -15.52 2.72 -3.72
CA CYS A 44 -14.93 4.04 -3.52
C CYS A 44 -15.23 4.98 -4.69
N ASP A 45 -15.16 4.50 -5.93
CA ASP A 45 -15.54 5.26 -7.13
C ASP A 45 -17.02 5.69 -7.07
N GLU A 46 -17.92 4.77 -6.71
CA GLU A 46 -19.36 5.00 -6.62
C GLU A 46 -19.72 6.01 -5.52
N LEU A 47 -19.08 5.88 -4.36
CA LEU A 47 -19.35 6.70 -3.18
C LEU A 47 -18.60 8.04 -3.19
N GLY A 48 -17.69 8.26 -4.15
CA GLY A 48 -16.88 9.46 -4.24
C GLY A 48 -15.82 9.58 -3.13
N LEU A 49 -15.32 8.44 -2.64
CA LEU A 49 -14.23 8.38 -1.66
C LEU A 49 -12.89 8.30 -2.40
N LEU A 50 -12.00 9.25 -2.17
CA LEU A 50 -10.64 9.19 -2.69
C LEU A 50 -9.85 8.07 -2.01
N VAL A 51 -8.89 7.51 -2.71
CA VAL A 51 -7.98 6.48 -2.21
C VAL A 51 -6.55 6.98 -2.30
N TRP A 52 -5.89 7.02 -1.14
CA TRP A 52 -4.44 7.05 -1.05
C TRP A 52 -3.98 5.60 -0.99
N GLN A 53 -3.32 5.13 -2.06
CA GLN A 53 -2.86 3.75 -2.19
C GLN A 53 -1.37 3.65 -1.88
N ASP A 54 -1.02 3.02 -0.75
CA ASP A 54 0.36 2.59 -0.52
C ASP A 54 0.67 1.33 -1.36
N MET A 55 1.93 1.09 -1.70
CA MET A 55 2.41 -0.26 -2.01
C MET A 55 2.57 -1.07 -0.72
N MET A 56 2.61 -2.40 -0.80
CA MET A 56 2.53 -3.26 0.38
C MET A 56 3.85 -3.41 1.15
N PHE A 57 4.51 -2.27 1.39
CA PHE A 57 5.70 -2.14 2.22
C PHE A 57 5.40 -1.25 3.44
N ALA A 58 5.67 -1.74 4.65
CA ALA A 58 5.39 -0.97 5.86
C ALA A 58 6.28 -1.33 7.03
N CYS A 59 6.75 -0.30 7.74
CA CYS A 59 7.29 -0.40 9.10
C CYS A 59 8.41 -1.43 9.27
N SER A 60 9.17 -1.74 8.22
CA SER A 60 10.12 -2.85 8.22
C SER A 60 11.35 -2.53 7.37
N LEU A 61 12.36 -3.38 7.48
CA LEU A 61 13.59 -3.31 6.69
C LEU A 61 13.51 -4.32 5.56
N TYR A 62 13.50 -3.84 4.32
CA TYR A 62 13.44 -4.71 3.15
C TYR A 62 14.84 -4.96 2.56
N PRO A 63 15.09 -6.17 2.03
CA PRO A 63 16.28 -6.41 1.22
C PRO A 63 16.15 -5.69 -0.13
N SER A 64 17.26 -5.57 -0.85
CA SER A 64 17.31 -4.97 -2.20
C SER A 64 18.28 -5.76 -3.10
N ASN A 65 18.27 -7.08 -2.96
CA ASN A 65 18.96 -7.97 -3.89
C ASN A 65 18.09 -8.12 -5.16
N ASP A 66 18.71 -8.53 -6.26
CA ASP A 66 18.05 -8.53 -7.57
C ASP A 66 16.84 -9.47 -7.65
N GLU A 67 16.85 -10.58 -6.90
CA GLU A 67 15.72 -11.51 -6.80
C GLU A 67 14.51 -10.82 -6.16
N PHE A 68 14.69 -10.22 -4.99
CA PHE A 68 13.63 -9.50 -4.30
C PHE A 68 13.10 -8.31 -5.13
N LEU A 69 13.99 -7.51 -5.73
CA LEU A 69 13.56 -6.36 -6.53
C LEU A 69 12.80 -6.78 -7.79
N LYS A 70 13.12 -7.95 -8.36
CA LYS A 70 12.36 -8.52 -9.47
C LYS A 70 10.96 -8.95 -9.03
N ASP A 71 10.83 -9.59 -7.87
CA ASP A 71 9.51 -9.96 -7.33
C ASP A 71 8.65 -8.71 -7.09
N VAL A 72 9.24 -7.64 -6.54
CA VAL A 72 8.58 -6.34 -6.39
C VAL A 72 8.16 -5.77 -7.74
N GLU A 73 9.02 -5.81 -8.75
CA GLU A 73 8.65 -5.35 -10.10
C GLU A 73 7.46 -6.12 -10.67
N GLU A 74 7.45 -7.45 -10.53
CA GLU A 74 6.35 -8.31 -11.00
C GLU A 74 5.03 -7.98 -10.27
N GLU A 75 5.08 -7.75 -8.96
CA GLU A 75 3.93 -7.30 -8.16
C GLU A 75 3.39 -5.96 -8.67
N LEU A 76 4.24 -4.95 -8.84
CA LEU A 76 3.83 -3.62 -9.28
C LEU A 76 3.28 -3.63 -10.72
N ARG A 77 3.91 -4.42 -11.61
CA ARG A 77 3.43 -4.64 -12.98
C ARG A 77 2.06 -5.30 -13.04
N PHE A 78 1.68 -6.06 -12.01
CA PHE A 78 0.35 -6.61 -11.89
C PHE A 78 -0.65 -5.62 -11.28
N GLN A 79 -0.29 -5.01 -10.15
CA GLN A 79 -1.24 -4.20 -9.36
C GLN A 79 -1.54 -2.85 -10.00
N ILE A 80 -0.55 -2.14 -10.53
CA ILE A 80 -0.76 -0.80 -11.07
C ILE A 80 -1.73 -0.83 -12.26
N PRO A 81 -1.57 -1.69 -13.29
CA PRO A 81 -2.51 -1.73 -14.40
C PRO A 81 -3.93 -2.15 -14.00
N ARG A 82 -4.06 -3.04 -13.01
CA ARG A 82 -5.36 -3.47 -12.46
C ARG A 82 -6.09 -2.28 -11.83
N LEU A 83 -5.37 -1.45 -11.08
CA LEU A 83 -5.96 -0.45 -10.20
C LEU A 83 -6.03 0.97 -10.81
N LYS A 84 -5.12 1.34 -11.71
CA LYS A 84 -4.99 2.72 -12.24
C LYS A 84 -6.23 3.26 -12.98
N ALA A 85 -7.18 2.39 -13.33
CA ALA A 85 -8.42 2.79 -14.00
C ALA A 85 -9.47 3.34 -13.02
N HIS A 86 -9.30 3.12 -11.72
CA HIS A 86 -10.20 3.62 -10.69
C HIS A 86 -9.98 5.12 -10.44
N PRO A 87 -10.95 6.00 -10.75
CA PRO A 87 -10.83 7.43 -10.54
C PRO A 87 -10.72 7.81 -9.05
N SER A 88 -11.16 6.94 -8.13
CA SER A 88 -10.97 7.14 -6.70
C SER A 88 -9.50 7.20 -6.30
N ILE A 89 -8.60 6.49 -6.99
CA ILE A 89 -7.17 6.50 -6.64
C ILE A 89 -6.56 7.86 -6.98
N ALA A 90 -6.35 8.67 -5.94
CA ALA A 90 -5.87 10.04 -6.04
C ALA A 90 -4.34 10.13 -5.89
N LEU A 91 -3.74 9.18 -5.16
CA LEU A 91 -2.32 9.18 -4.84
C LEU A 91 -1.79 7.75 -4.76
N TRP A 92 -0.61 7.55 -5.33
CA TRP A 92 0.23 6.38 -5.12
C TRP A 92 1.35 6.73 -4.15
N CYS A 93 1.60 5.87 -3.18
CA CYS A 93 2.63 6.03 -2.17
C CYS A 93 3.49 4.77 -2.11
N GLY A 94 4.80 4.92 -2.04
CA GLY A 94 5.70 3.75 -2.15
C GLY A 94 5.73 2.87 -0.91
N ASP A 95 5.54 3.45 0.28
CA ASP A 95 5.64 2.69 1.52
C ASP A 95 5.00 3.42 2.71
N ASN A 96 4.85 2.70 3.82
CA ASN A 96 4.59 3.30 5.12
C ASN A 96 5.84 3.26 6.02
N GLU A 97 6.45 4.42 6.26
CA GLU A 97 7.47 4.64 7.30
C GLU A 97 8.75 3.78 7.18
N VAL A 98 9.05 3.23 6.01
CA VAL A 98 10.24 2.37 5.81
C VAL A 98 11.53 3.17 6.02
N ILE A 99 11.57 4.44 5.58
CA ILE A 99 12.69 5.34 5.89
C ILE A 99 12.85 5.55 7.40
N GLY A 100 11.74 5.63 8.13
CA GLY A 100 11.72 5.75 9.59
C GLY A 100 12.22 4.48 10.28
N ALA A 101 11.86 3.31 9.74
CA ALA A 101 12.25 1.99 10.24
C ALA A 101 13.77 1.76 10.29
N ILE A 102 14.54 2.47 9.47
CA ILE A 102 16.01 2.49 9.55
C ILE A 102 16.50 2.93 10.96
N GLY A 103 15.71 3.74 11.68
CA GLY A 103 16.00 4.18 13.04
C GLY A 103 15.45 3.29 14.16
N TRP A 104 14.66 2.25 13.86
CA TRP A 104 13.90 1.53 14.89
C TRP A 104 14.63 0.30 15.44
N TYR A 105 15.26 -0.49 14.57
CA TYR A 105 15.88 -1.77 14.91
C TYR A 105 17.37 -1.64 15.22
N ASP A 106 17.89 -2.53 16.06
CA ASP A 106 19.31 -2.50 16.41
C ASP A 106 20.19 -2.83 15.20
N GLU A 107 19.86 -3.82 14.37
CA GLU A 107 20.57 -4.08 13.11
C GLU A 107 20.68 -2.83 12.21
N SER A 108 19.59 -2.08 12.03
CA SER A 108 19.60 -0.90 11.16
C SER A 108 20.30 0.30 11.77
N LYS A 109 20.22 0.49 13.10
CA LYS A 109 21.00 1.51 13.80
C LYS A 109 22.51 1.30 13.67
N HIS A 110 22.97 0.05 13.69
CA HIS A 110 24.38 -0.30 13.53
C HIS A 110 24.84 -0.33 12.07
N ASN A 111 23.94 -0.33 11.09
CA ASN A 111 24.27 -0.40 9.67
C ASN A 111 23.41 0.53 8.79
N LYS A 112 23.25 1.79 9.23
CA LYS A 112 22.35 2.76 8.58
C LYS A 112 22.58 2.91 7.09
N VAL A 113 23.85 3.00 6.66
CA VAL A 113 24.22 3.18 5.25
C VAL A 113 23.65 2.05 4.39
N LYS A 114 23.80 0.79 4.82
CA LYS A 114 23.26 -0.37 4.09
C LYS A 114 21.74 -0.24 3.92
N TYR A 115 21.00 0.05 4.99
CA TYR A 115 19.55 0.11 4.94
C TYR A 115 19.03 1.35 4.21
N THR A 116 19.76 2.47 4.23
CA THR A 116 19.45 3.63 3.37
C THR A 116 19.65 3.30 1.89
N VAL A 117 20.72 2.56 1.54
CA VAL A 117 20.94 2.09 0.16
C VAL A 117 19.85 1.10 -0.25
N ASN A 118 19.46 0.18 0.62
CA ASN A 118 18.35 -0.73 0.34
C ASN A 118 17.05 0.02 0.08
N TYR A 119 16.74 1.03 0.91
CA TYR A 119 15.56 1.86 0.76
C TYR A 119 15.56 2.62 -0.57
N ASP A 120 16.67 3.27 -0.92
CA ASP A 120 16.81 3.97 -2.22
C ASP A 120 16.61 3.01 -3.40
N ARG A 121 17.21 1.81 -3.35
CA ARG A 121 17.04 0.80 -4.40
C ARG A 121 15.59 0.31 -4.53
N LEU A 122 14.89 0.09 -3.42
CA LEU A 122 13.49 -0.31 -3.42
C LEU A 122 12.60 0.77 -4.06
N ASN A 123 12.79 2.04 -3.68
CA ASN A 123 11.97 3.14 -4.21
C ASN A 123 12.13 3.35 -5.71
N ARG A 124 13.31 3.09 -6.26
CA ARG A 124 13.54 3.16 -7.72
C ARG A 124 12.77 2.12 -8.53
N MET A 125 12.23 1.07 -7.88
CA MET A 125 11.34 0.12 -8.55
C MET A 125 9.88 0.61 -8.56
N ILE A 126 9.55 1.55 -7.67
CA ILE A 126 8.19 2.06 -7.46
C ILE A 126 7.95 3.36 -8.26
N GLU A 127 8.99 4.18 -8.43
CA GLU A 127 9.00 5.39 -9.29
C GLU A 127 9.09 5.06 -10.79
#